data_AF-C9R7U2-F1
#
_entry.id   AF-C9R7U2-F1
#
_cell.length_a   1.000
_cell.length_b   1.000
_cell.length_c   1.000
_cell.angle_alpha   90.00
_cell.angle_beta   90.00
_cell.angle_gamma   90.00
#
_symmetry.space_group_name_H-M   'P 1'
#
loop_
_entity.id
_entity.type
_entity.pdbx_description
1 polymer ?
#
loop_
_entity_poly.entity_id
_entity_poly.type
_entity_poly.pdbx_seq_one_letter_code
_entity_poly.pdbx_strand_id
1 'polypeptide(L)'
;MLYPIFLRLEGKLCVVVGGGQVATRKVEGLLACRARVRVVSPELTPSLRRWAQEGKIEWWAREFRAGDTAGAFLVISATDSREVNEAIAQECRANGVWVNVVDTPELCDFYVPSVVRRGDLTVAISTQGKSPGLARALRQWLEARLSPAWGEFLAFLGELRPHLLKLEEGKKERVLAGLVSPDVVEALERNDLGRAKELVRRVLDSGGA
;
A
#
# COMPACT_ATOMS: atom_id res chain seq x y z
N MET A 1 7.45 -11.40 15.61
CA MET A 1 7.46 -9.91 15.61
C MET A 1 7.51 -9.44 14.16
N LEU A 2 6.84 -8.33 13.79
CA LEU A 2 6.81 -7.82 12.42
C LEU A 2 7.80 -6.65 12.24
N TYR A 3 8.44 -6.57 11.08
CA TYR A 3 9.23 -5.42 10.66
C TYR A 3 8.46 -4.64 9.56
N PRO A 4 8.08 -3.37 9.80
CA PRO A 4 7.26 -2.62 8.85
C PRO A 4 8.10 -2.15 7.67
N ILE A 5 7.69 -2.54 6.46
CA ILE A 5 8.32 -2.14 5.20
C ILE A 5 7.27 -1.80 4.15
N PHE A 6 7.63 -0.92 3.22
CA PHE A 6 6.87 -0.69 2.00
C PHE A 6 7.57 -1.35 0.82
N LEU A 7 6.82 -2.14 0.05
CA LEU A 7 7.34 -2.89 -1.08
C LEU A 7 6.99 -2.23 -2.39
N ARG A 8 7.97 -2.14 -3.29
CA ARG A 8 7.73 -1.75 -4.67
C ARG A 8 7.26 -2.97 -5.47
N LEU A 9 5.95 -3.02 -5.75
CA LEU A 9 5.32 -4.11 -6.49
C LEU A 9 5.09 -3.81 -7.98
N GLU A 10 5.42 -2.60 -8.44
CA GLU A 10 5.23 -2.22 -9.84
C GLU A 10 5.90 -3.22 -10.79
N GLY A 11 5.11 -3.82 -11.68
CA GLY A 11 5.57 -4.84 -12.63
C GLY A 11 5.88 -6.22 -12.04
N LYS A 12 5.85 -6.40 -10.72
CA LYS A 12 6.10 -7.68 -10.05
C LYS A 12 4.88 -8.60 -10.14
N LEU A 13 5.12 -9.88 -10.42
CA LEU A 13 4.06 -10.89 -10.42
C LEU A 13 3.60 -11.14 -8.99
N CYS A 14 2.30 -10.98 -8.74
CA CYS A 14 1.65 -11.32 -7.48
C CYS A 14 0.54 -12.33 -7.78
N VAL A 15 0.57 -13.49 -7.15
CA VAL A 15 -0.44 -14.53 -7.36
C VAL A 15 -1.44 -14.48 -6.21
N VAL A 16 -2.73 -14.53 -6.53
CA VAL A 16 -3.82 -14.65 -5.57
C VAL A 16 -4.56 -15.95 -5.85
N VAL A 17 -4.60 -16.84 -4.87
CA VAL A 17 -5.34 -18.10 -4.97
C VAL A 17 -6.68 -17.94 -4.26
N GLY A 18 -7.77 -18.19 -4.98
CA GLY A 18 -9.14 -17.91 -4.56
C GLY A 18 -9.75 -16.70 -5.28
N GLY A 19 -11.06 -16.75 -5.50
CA GLY A 19 -11.80 -15.77 -6.31
C GLY A 19 -12.95 -15.08 -5.59
N GLY A 20 -12.99 -15.18 -4.25
CA GLY A 20 -14.05 -14.60 -3.42
C GLY A 20 -13.85 -13.12 -3.05
N GLN A 21 -14.63 -12.65 -2.07
CA GLN A 21 -14.59 -11.25 -1.61
C GLN A 21 -13.27 -10.89 -0.91
N VAL A 22 -12.64 -11.85 -0.22
CA VAL A 22 -11.31 -11.63 0.36
C VAL A 22 -10.29 -11.40 -0.75
N ALA A 23 -10.21 -12.31 -1.73
CA ALA A 23 -9.33 -12.17 -2.88
C ALA A 23 -9.56 -10.84 -3.62
N THR A 24 -10.82 -10.44 -3.82
CA THR A 24 -11.19 -9.16 -4.46
C THR A 24 -10.51 -7.96 -3.79
N ARG A 25 -10.59 -7.86 -2.46
CA ARG A 25 -9.95 -6.76 -1.70
C ARG A 25 -8.42 -6.79 -1.79
N LYS A 26 -7.82 -7.99 -1.86
CA LYS A 26 -6.37 -8.15 -1.97
C LYS A 26 -5.88 -7.74 -3.36
N VAL A 27 -6.59 -8.18 -4.40
CA VAL A 27 -6.32 -7.81 -5.80
C VAL A 27 -6.41 -6.30 -5.99
N GLU A 28 -7.42 -5.64 -5.43
CA GLU A 28 -7.56 -4.17 -5.47
C GLU A 28 -6.31 -3.46 -4.94
N GLY A 29 -5.80 -3.88 -3.77
CA GLY A 29 -4.59 -3.34 -3.18
C GLY A 29 -3.34 -3.55 -4.05
N LEU A 30 -3.19 -4.75 -4.63
CA LEU A 30 -2.08 -5.09 -5.52
C LEU A 30 -2.11 -4.28 -6.83
N LEU A 31 -3.29 -4.14 -7.44
CA LEU A 31 -3.49 -3.32 -8.63
C LEU A 31 -3.19 -1.85 -8.37
N ALA A 32 -3.59 -1.32 -7.21
CA ALA A 32 -3.26 0.04 -6.83
C ALA A 32 -1.74 0.28 -6.65
N CYS A 33 -0.97 -0.79 -6.41
CA CYS A 33 0.50 -0.79 -6.41
C CYS A 33 1.11 -1.14 -7.77
N ARG A 34 0.30 -1.23 -8.84
CA ARG A 34 0.69 -1.58 -10.21
C ARG A 34 1.39 -2.94 -10.34
N ALA A 35 1.03 -3.88 -9.47
CA ALA A 35 1.48 -5.26 -9.59
C ALA A 35 0.89 -5.93 -10.83
N ARG A 36 1.63 -6.89 -11.41
CA ARG A 36 1.05 -7.85 -12.35
C ARG A 36 0.34 -8.91 -11.54
N VAL A 37 -0.99 -8.92 -11.57
CA VAL A 37 -1.77 -9.82 -10.72
C VAL A 37 -2.27 -11.01 -11.52
N ARG A 38 -2.03 -12.21 -11.00
CA ARG A 38 -2.64 -13.46 -11.47
C ARG A 38 -3.60 -13.98 -10.41
N VAL A 39 -4.80 -14.35 -10.82
CA VAL A 39 -5.80 -14.98 -9.94
C VAL A 39 -6.02 -16.42 -10.39
N VAL A 40 -5.84 -17.37 -9.47
CA VAL A 40 -6.10 -18.79 -9.69
C VAL A 40 -7.35 -19.17 -8.90
N SER A 41 -8.46 -19.39 -9.61
CA SER A 41 -9.71 -19.83 -8.99
C SER A 41 -10.70 -20.33 -10.04
N PRO A 42 -11.52 -21.36 -9.75
CA PRO A 42 -12.58 -21.82 -10.66
C PRO A 42 -13.59 -20.72 -10.98
N GLU A 43 -13.90 -19.88 -9.99
CA GLU A 43 -14.90 -18.82 -10.08
C GLU A 43 -14.34 -17.49 -9.59
N LEU A 44 -14.94 -16.39 -10.05
CA LEU A 44 -14.57 -15.03 -9.67
C LEU A 44 -15.80 -14.24 -9.25
N THR A 45 -15.63 -13.33 -8.29
CA THR A 45 -16.59 -12.25 -8.06
C THR A 45 -16.80 -11.40 -9.32
N PRO A 46 -17.93 -10.67 -9.43
CA PRO A 46 -18.16 -9.75 -10.53
C PRO A 46 -17.03 -8.73 -10.74
N SER A 47 -16.47 -8.19 -9.66
CA SER A 47 -15.37 -7.22 -9.72
C SER A 47 -14.09 -7.83 -10.30
N LEU A 48 -13.70 -9.03 -9.85
CA LEU A 48 -12.54 -9.74 -10.38
C LEU A 48 -12.74 -10.12 -11.86
N ARG A 49 -13.93 -10.61 -12.22
CA ARG A 49 -14.27 -10.95 -13.61
C ARG A 49 -14.16 -9.72 -14.52
N ARG A 50 -14.66 -8.57 -14.06
CA ARG A 50 -14.52 -7.30 -14.78
C ARG A 50 -13.04 -6.93 -14.99
N TRP A 51 -12.21 -6.99 -13.95
CA TRP A 51 -10.78 -6.71 -14.10
C TRP A 51 -10.06 -7.68 -15.03
N ALA A 52 -10.47 -8.95 -15.08
CA ALA A 52 -9.94 -9.91 -16.03
C ALA A 52 -10.30 -9.54 -17.48
N GLN A 53 -11.56 -9.15 -17.72
CA GLN A 53 -12.04 -8.69 -19.03
C GLN A 53 -11.35 -7.39 -19.48
N GLU A 54 -11.06 -6.49 -18.55
CA GLU A 54 -10.31 -5.26 -18.80
C GLU A 54 -8.79 -5.50 -18.97
N GLY A 55 -8.32 -6.75 -18.87
CA GLY A 55 -6.90 -7.10 -18.99
C GLY A 55 -6.03 -6.65 -17.81
N LYS A 56 -6.64 -6.25 -16.69
CA LYS A 56 -5.91 -5.79 -15.49
C LYS A 56 -5.34 -6.94 -14.68
N ILE A 57 -5.95 -8.12 -14.75
CA ILE A 57 -5.47 -9.35 -14.10
C ILE A 57 -5.44 -10.51 -15.09
N GLU A 58 -4.50 -11.42 -14.88
CA GLU A 58 -4.51 -12.74 -15.53
C GLU A 58 -5.40 -13.68 -14.71
N TRP A 59 -6.37 -14.34 -15.34
CA TRP A 59 -7.24 -15.31 -14.66
C TRP A 59 -6.99 -16.73 -15.15
N TRP A 60 -6.67 -17.62 -14.22
CA TRP A 60 -6.62 -19.06 -14.43
C TRP A 60 -7.87 -19.69 -13.82
N ALA A 61 -8.84 -20.01 -14.70
CA ALA A 61 -10.15 -20.55 -14.36
C ALA A 61 -10.09 -22.03 -13.94
N ARG A 62 -9.42 -22.31 -12.84
CA ARG A 62 -9.23 -23.65 -12.27
C ARG A 62 -8.80 -23.58 -10.81
N GLU A 63 -8.79 -24.73 -10.16
CA GLU A 63 -8.17 -24.91 -8.85
C GLU A 63 -6.64 -24.77 -8.92
N PHE A 64 -6.06 -24.49 -7.75
CA PHE A 64 -4.63 -24.43 -7.54
C PHE A 64 -3.95 -25.75 -7.89
N ARG A 65 -2.75 -25.66 -8.47
CA ARG A 65 -1.86 -26.78 -8.73
C ARG A 65 -0.45 -26.41 -8.31
N ALA A 66 0.32 -27.42 -7.92
CA ALA A 66 1.72 -27.22 -7.58
C ALA A 66 2.47 -26.56 -8.76
N GLY A 67 3.28 -25.55 -8.45
CA GLY A 67 4.02 -24.74 -9.42
C GLY A 67 3.30 -23.46 -9.86
N ASP A 68 2.04 -23.23 -9.46
CA ASP A 68 1.34 -21.99 -9.79
C ASP A 68 1.95 -20.74 -9.13
N THR A 69 2.76 -20.93 -8.09
CA THR A 69 3.49 -19.85 -7.41
C THR A 69 4.82 -19.50 -8.11
N ALA A 70 5.22 -20.27 -9.13
CA ALA A 70 6.50 -20.11 -9.80
C ALA A 70 6.67 -18.69 -10.38
N GLY A 71 7.79 -18.05 -10.05
CA GLY A 71 8.13 -16.70 -10.50
C GLY A 71 7.32 -15.58 -9.84
N ALA A 72 6.43 -15.89 -8.89
CA ALA A 72 5.74 -14.89 -8.11
C ALA A 72 6.72 -14.17 -7.17
N PHE A 73 6.54 -12.86 -7.01
CA PHE A 73 7.21 -12.09 -5.97
C PHE A 73 6.54 -12.30 -4.61
N LEU A 74 5.21 -12.37 -4.60
CA LEU A 74 4.43 -12.76 -3.43
C LEU A 74 3.17 -13.52 -3.85
N VAL A 75 2.64 -14.27 -2.89
CA VAL A 75 1.42 -15.06 -3.02
C VAL A 75 0.47 -14.70 -1.88
N ILE A 76 -0.83 -14.58 -2.20
CA ILE A 76 -1.90 -14.46 -1.22
C ILE A 76 -2.84 -15.65 -1.40
N SER A 77 -2.92 -16.51 -0.38
CA SER A 77 -3.88 -17.61 -0.36
C SER A 77 -5.14 -17.18 0.38
N ALA A 78 -6.26 -17.17 -0.33
CA ALA A 78 -7.58 -16.78 0.15
C ALA A 78 -8.62 -17.85 -0.18
N THR A 79 -8.26 -19.13 0.06
CA THR A 79 -9.12 -20.29 -0.15
C THR A 79 -9.69 -20.82 1.17
N ASP A 80 -10.83 -21.51 1.09
CA ASP A 80 -11.44 -22.16 2.25
C ASP A 80 -10.82 -23.55 2.55
N SER A 81 -9.94 -24.06 1.68
CA SER A 81 -9.28 -25.35 1.88
C SER A 81 -7.96 -25.17 2.63
N ARG A 82 -7.93 -25.69 3.86
CA ARG A 82 -6.73 -25.71 4.70
C ARG A 82 -5.58 -26.45 4.03
N GLU A 83 -5.85 -27.60 3.41
CA GLU A 83 -4.86 -28.43 2.73
C GLU A 83 -4.20 -27.67 1.58
N VAL A 84 -4.99 -26.94 0.78
CA VAL A 84 -4.49 -26.08 -0.31
C VAL A 84 -3.65 -24.94 0.25
N ASN A 85 -4.12 -24.28 1.32
CA ASN A 85 -3.40 -23.19 1.97
C ASN A 85 -2.03 -23.63 2.52
N GLU A 86 -1.95 -24.82 3.13
CA GLU A 86 -0.70 -25.41 3.62
C GLU A 86 0.25 -25.77 2.47
N ALA A 87 -0.26 -26.38 1.39
CA ALA A 87 0.52 -26.70 0.21
C ALA A 87 1.13 -25.44 -0.44
N ILE A 88 0.33 -24.37 -0.57
CA ILE A 88 0.80 -23.08 -1.09
C ILE A 88 1.90 -22.49 -0.20
N ALA A 89 1.71 -22.51 1.12
CA ALA A 89 2.70 -21.96 2.04
C ALA A 89 4.02 -22.73 2.00
N GLN A 90 3.96 -24.06 1.92
CA GLN A 90 5.14 -24.91 1.75
C GLN A 90 5.86 -24.62 0.42
N GLU A 91 5.14 -24.57 -0.69
CA GLU A 91 5.69 -24.26 -2.01
C GLU A 91 6.36 -22.88 -2.04
N CYS A 92 5.71 -21.86 -1.47
CA CYS A 92 6.26 -20.50 -1.42
C CYS A 92 7.58 -20.46 -0.63
N ARG A 93 7.60 -21.08 0.56
CA ARG A 93 8.80 -21.13 1.41
C ARG A 93 9.95 -21.86 0.73
N ALA A 94 9.68 -22.97 0.07
CA ALA A 94 10.69 -23.73 -0.67
C ALA A 94 11.33 -22.91 -1.81
N ASN A 95 10.59 -21.94 -2.38
CA ASN A 95 11.04 -21.12 -3.50
C ASN A 95 11.45 -19.69 -3.11
N GLY A 96 11.45 -19.35 -1.81
CA GLY A 96 11.78 -18.00 -1.33
C GLY A 96 10.74 -16.93 -1.71
N VAL A 97 9.50 -17.33 -1.98
CA VAL A 97 8.37 -16.45 -2.32
C VAL A 97 7.63 -16.06 -1.05
N TRP A 98 7.30 -14.79 -0.87
CA TRP A 98 6.56 -14.34 0.32
C TRP A 98 5.10 -14.78 0.25
N VAL A 99 4.60 -15.39 1.33
CA VAL A 99 3.20 -15.84 1.39
C VAL A 99 2.39 -15.13 2.47
N ASN A 100 1.13 -14.80 2.15
CA ASN A 100 0.10 -14.43 3.11
C ASN A 100 -1.08 -15.39 2.96
N VAL A 101 -1.31 -16.23 3.98
CA VAL A 101 -2.49 -17.09 4.06
C VAL A 101 -3.55 -16.39 4.91
N VAL A 102 -4.71 -16.13 4.33
CA VAL A 102 -5.82 -15.46 5.02
C VAL A 102 -6.23 -16.27 6.24
N ASP A 103 -6.44 -15.56 7.35
CA ASP A 103 -6.89 -16.10 8.64
C ASP A 103 -6.02 -17.23 9.25
N THR A 104 -4.81 -17.46 8.71
CA THR A 104 -3.85 -18.46 9.21
C THR A 104 -2.47 -17.81 9.43
N PRO A 105 -2.29 -17.02 10.53
CA PRO A 105 -1.09 -16.21 10.77
C PRO A 105 0.23 -16.99 10.80
N GLU A 106 0.23 -18.23 11.28
CA GLU A 106 1.38 -19.13 11.36
C GLU A 106 1.91 -19.58 9.99
N LEU A 107 1.09 -19.44 8.94
CA LEU A 107 1.48 -19.70 7.56
C LEU A 107 1.94 -18.45 6.81
N CYS A 108 1.92 -17.26 7.44
CA CYS A 108 2.24 -15.99 6.79
C CYS A 108 3.70 -15.55 7.01
N ASP A 109 4.35 -15.07 5.96
CA ASP A 109 5.62 -14.32 6.05
C ASP A 109 5.37 -12.81 6.19
N PHE A 110 4.25 -12.32 5.67
CA PHE A 110 3.87 -10.92 5.73
C PHE A 110 2.37 -10.73 5.99
N TYR A 111 2.03 -9.56 6.53
CA TYR A 111 0.67 -9.22 6.93
C TYR A 111 0.22 -8.04 6.06
N VAL A 112 -1.01 -8.10 5.55
CA VAL A 112 -1.60 -6.98 4.80
C VAL A 112 -2.24 -6.00 5.78
N PRO A 113 -1.73 -4.78 5.93
CA PRO A 113 -2.22 -3.82 6.91
C PRO A 113 -3.53 -3.15 6.46
N SER A 114 -4.18 -2.45 7.39
CA SER A 114 -5.13 -1.39 7.02
C SER A 114 -4.35 -0.21 6.46
N VAL A 115 -4.81 0.37 5.34
CA VAL A 115 -4.08 1.43 4.63
C VAL A 115 -4.95 2.67 4.45
N VAL A 116 -4.38 3.84 4.75
CA VAL A 116 -4.89 5.15 4.30
C VAL A 116 -4.00 5.65 3.18
N ARG A 117 -4.58 6.09 2.07
CA ARG A 117 -3.84 6.61 0.92
C ARG A 117 -4.37 7.98 0.47
N ARG A 118 -3.48 8.93 0.24
CA ARG A 118 -3.73 10.27 -0.34
C ARG A 118 -2.67 10.56 -1.38
N GLY A 119 -2.93 10.19 -2.64
CA GLY A 119 -1.88 10.15 -3.66
C GLY A 119 -0.74 9.23 -3.20
N ASP A 120 0.48 9.77 -3.15
CA ASP A 120 1.68 9.05 -2.70
C ASP A 120 1.83 8.97 -1.17
N LEU A 121 1.07 9.75 -0.41
CA LEU A 121 1.06 9.66 1.06
C LEU A 121 0.33 8.38 1.48
N THR A 122 1.05 7.49 2.16
CA THR A 122 0.54 6.21 2.63
C THR A 122 0.78 6.03 4.12
N VAL A 123 -0.28 5.69 4.86
CA VAL A 123 -0.19 5.27 6.27
C VAL A 123 -0.65 3.81 6.35
N ALA A 124 0.20 2.94 6.89
CA ALA A 124 -0.11 1.53 7.13
C ALA A 124 -0.26 1.26 8.63
N ILE A 125 -1.34 0.58 8.98
CA ILE A 125 -1.75 0.31 10.37
C ILE A 125 -1.79 -1.20 10.56
N SER A 126 -0.99 -1.71 11.50
CA SER A 126 -0.99 -3.12 11.89
C SER A 126 -1.22 -3.25 13.39
N THR A 127 -2.09 -4.19 13.76
CA THR A 127 -2.30 -4.64 15.15
C THR A 127 -1.68 -6.01 15.39
N GLN A 128 -0.80 -6.48 14.49
CA GLN A 128 -0.23 -7.83 14.49
C GLN A 128 -1.30 -8.92 14.60
N GLY A 129 -2.46 -8.71 13.98
CA GLY A 129 -3.60 -9.63 14.02
C GLY A 129 -4.44 -9.58 15.30
N LYS A 130 -4.03 -8.82 16.33
CA LYS A 130 -4.74 -8.78 17.63
C LYS A 130 -6.11 -8.12 17.56
N SER A 131 -6.29 -7.12 16.69
CA SER A 131 -7.58 -6.44 16.55
C SER A 131 -7.74 -5.82 15.15
N PRO A 132 -8.37 -6.54 14.22
CA PRO A 132 -8.76 -5.99 12.92
C PRO A 132 -9.73 -4.81 13.05
N GLY A 133 -10.61 -4.86 14.07
CA GLY A 133 -11.57 -3.80 14.38
C GLY A 133 -10.89 -2.47 14.74
N LEU A 134 -9.88 -2.51 15.62
CA LEU A 134 -9.10 -1.31 15.98
C LEU A 134 -8.34 -0.76 14.76
N ALA A 135 -7.71 -1.63 13.96
CA ALA A 135 -7.02 -1.20 12.74
C ALA A 135 -7.97 -0.50 11.75
N ARG A 136 -9.22 -0.98 11.64
CA ARG A 136 -10.26 -0.34 10.83
C ARG A 136 -10.70 1.01 11.41
N ALA A 137 -10.93 1.10 12.71
CA ALA A 137 -11.33 2.34 13.38
C ALA A 137 -10.26 3.42 13.23
N LEU A 138 -8.99 3.08 13.43
CA LEU A 138 -7.85 3.99 13.22
C LEU A 138 -7.74 4.44 11.76
N ARG A 139 -7.93 3.51 10.80
CA ARG A 139 -7.95 3.86 9.36
C ARG A 139 -9.03 4.89 9.05
N GLN A 140 -10.25 4.67 9.52
CA GLN A 140 -11.38 5.59 9.30
C GLN A 140 -11.15 6.95 9.97
N TRP A 141 -10.61 6.96 11.19
CA TRP A 141 -10.27 8.18 11.92
C TRP A 141 -9.18 9.00 11.21
N LEU A 142 -8.16 8.34 10.65
CA LEU A 142 -7.11 8.97 9.85
C LEU A 142 -7.64 9.44 8.49
N GLU A 143 -8.51 8.66 7.84
CA GLU A 143 -9.14 9.07 6.57
C GLU A 143 -9.94 10.37 6.69
N ALA A 144 -10.62 10.58 7.84
CA ALA A 144 -11.37 11.81 8.08
C ALA A 144 -10.47 13.04 8.30
N ARG A 145 -9.23 12.86 8.77
CA ARG A 145 -8.29 13.96 9.10
C ARG A 145 -7.31 14.27 7.99
N LEU A 146 -6.82 13.23 7.32
CA LEU A 146 -5.97 13.36 6.16
C LEU A 146 -6.89 13.60 4.96
N SER A 147 -7.26 14.85 4.69
CA SER A 147 -8.01 15.21 3.48
C SER A 147 -7.17 14.98 2.20
N PRO A 148 -7.76 15.06 0.99
CA PRO A 148 -7.00 15.03 -0.27
C PRO A 148 -5.86 16.07 -0.34
N ALA A 149 -6.02 17.22 0.31
CA ALA A 149 -5.02 18.29 0.35
C ALA A 149 -3.65 17.82 0.87
N TRP A 150 -3.61 16.84 1.77
CA TRP A 150 -2.35 16.26 2.26
C TRP A 150 -1.54 15.57 1.16
N GLY A 151 -2.23 14.86 0.26
CA GLY A 151 -1.58 14.22 -0.89
C GLY A 151 -1.07 15.24 -1.89
N GLU A 152 -1.88 16.26 -2.19
CA GLU A 152 -1.50 17.35 -3.09
C GLU A 152 -0.36 18.21 -2.52
N PHE A 153 -0.32 18.40 -1.21
CA PHE A 153 0.76 19.09 -0.53
C PHE A 153 2.07 18.27 -0.59
N LEU A 154 2.01 16.96 -0.38
CA LEU A 154 3.17 16.09 -0.55
C LEU A 154 3.71 16.14 -1.99
N ALA A 155 2.84 16.13 -2.99
CA ALA A 155 3.25 16.28 -4.39
C ALA A 155 3.99 17.61 -4.62
N PHE A 156 3.47 18.71 -4.09
CA PHE A 156 4.12 20.02 -4.11
C PHE A 156 5.50 20.02 -3.42
N LEU A 157 5.63 19.39 -2.24
CA LEU A 157 6.94 19.24 -1.60
C LEU A 157 7.92 18.43 -2.46
N GLY A 158 7.41 17.42 -3.17
CA GLY A 158 8.17 16.64 -4.15
C GLY A 158 8.74 17.49 -5.29
N GLU A 159 7.95 18.41 -5.83
CA GLU A 159 8.38 19.37 -6.87
C GLU A 159 9.48 20.33 -6.39
N LEU A 160 9.47 20.67 -5.10
CA LEU A 160 10.50 21.53 -4.49
C LEU A 160 11.82 20.80 -4.21
N ARG A 161 11.80 19.46 -4.09
CA ARG A 161 12.96 18.65 -3.71
C ARG A 161 14.23 18.93 -4.54
N PRO A 162 14.18 19.06 -5.88
CA PRO A 162 15.38 19.37 -6.67
C PRO A 162 16.01 20.73 -6.32
N HIS A 163 15.21 21.70 -5.88
CA HIS A 163 15.70 23.02 -5.44
C HIS A 163 16.31 22.92 -4.03
N LEU A 164 15.66 22.20 -3.12
CA LEU A 164 16.15 21.97 -1.75
C LEU A 164 17.49 21.24 -1.71
N LEU A 165 17.73 20.32 -2.64
CA LEU A 165 19.00 19.58 -2.72
C LEU A 165 20.19 20.45 -3.16
N LYS A 166 19.94 21.63 -3.73
CA LYS A 166 20.98 22.58 -4.16
C LYS A 166 21.34 23.61 -3.08
N LEU A 167 20.60 23.64 -1.98
CA LEU A 167 20.87 24.54 -0.86
C LEU A 167 22.11 24.08 -0.09
N GLU A 168 22.85 25.05 0.47
CA GLU A 168 23.95 24.77 1.40
C GLU A 168 23.44 24.05 2.65
N GLU A 169 24.26 23.17 3.25
CA GLU A 169 23.88 22.27 4.36
C GLU A 169 23.14 23.01 5.49
N GLY A 170 23.68 24.13 5.97
CA GLY A 170 23.07 24.91 7.06
C GLY A 170 21.77 25.62 6.68
N LYS A 171 21.58 25.97 5.40
CA LYS A 171 20.31 26.55 4.89
C LYS A 171 19.26 25.45 4.69
N LYS A 172 19.69 24.29 4.20
CA LYS A 172 18.85 23.12 3.94
C LYS A 172 18.18 22.62 5.22
N GLU A 173 18.92 22.48 6.33
CA GLU A 173 18.35 22.04 7.61
C GLU A 173 17.26 22.99 8.13
N ARG A 174 17.51 24.31 8.08
CA ARG A 174 16.53 25.34 8.50
C ARG A 174 15.26 25.29 7.66
N VAL A 175 15.42 25.23 6.33
CA VAL A 175 14.28 25.17 5.42
C VAL A 175 13.48 23.89 5.66
N LEU A 176 14.13 22.73 5.74
CA LEU A 176 13.48 21.43 5.99
C LEU A 176 12.67 21.44 7.30
N ALA A 177 13.20 22.03 8.37
CA ALA A 177 12.49 22.17 9.64
C ALA A 177 11.22 23.05 9.53
N GLY A 178 11.20 24.03 8.62
CA GLY A 178 10.07 24.94 8.40
C GLY A 178 9.03 24.45 7.40
N LEU A 179 9.34 23.45 6.55
CA LEU A 179 8.41 22.97 5.51
C LEU A 179 7.13 22.33 6.06
N VAL A 180 7.19 21.79 7.29
CA VAL A 180 6.06 21.12 7.95
C VAL A 180 5.90 21.69 9.37
N SER A 181 5.80 23.01 9.45
CA SER A 181 5.54 23.71 10.72
C SER A 181 4.12 23.44 11.25
N PRO A 182 3.84 23.71 12.54
CA PRO A 182 2.49 23.61 13.09
C PRO A 182 1.44 24.39 12.28
N ASP A 183 1.78 25.60 11.79
CA ASP A 183 0.88 26.42 10.98
C ASP A 183 0.55 25.77 9.62
N VAL A 184 1.52 25.07 9.02
CA VAL A 184 1.30 24.29 7.79
C VAL A 184 0.35 23.13 8.07
N VAL A 185 0.56 22.41 9.18
CA VAL A 185 -0.33 21.31 9.59
C VAL A 185 -1.75 21.82 9.86
N GLU A 186 -1.91 22.92 10.60
CA GLU A 186 -3.21 23.53 10.88
C GLU A 186 -3.92 23.95 9.59
N ALA A 187 -3.20 24.53 8.62
CA ALA A 187 -3.75 24.87 7.31
C ALA A 187 -4.26 23.62 6.57
N LEU A 188 -3.49 22.52 6.59
CA LEU A 188 -3.91 21.25 5.96
C LEU A 188 -5.10 20.60 6.67
N GLU A 189 -5.17 20.66 8.00
CA GLU A 189 -6.33 20.20 8.77
C GLU A 189 -7.60 21.00 8.45
N ARG A 190 -7.46 22.29 8.15
CA ARG A 190 -8.54 23.16 7.64
C ARG A 190 -8.80 23.01 6.13
N ASN A 191 -8.09 22.10 5.46
CA ASN A 191 -8.15 21.89 4.02
C ASN A 191 -7.78 23.13 3.19
N ASP A 192 -6.94 24.02 3.73
CA ASP A 192 -6.43 25.23 3.07
C ASP A 192 -5.04 24.97 2.47
N LEU A 193 -5.04 24.29 1.31
CA LEU A 193 -3.83 23.99 0.56
C LEU A 193 -3.09 25.24 0.10
N GLY A 194 -3.82 26.32 -0.20
CA GLY A 194 -3.26 27.59 -0.64
C GLY A 194 -2.38 28.20 0.45
N ARG A 195 -2.91 28.29 1.67
CA ARG A 195 -2.19 28.78 2.84
C ARG A 195 -0.98 27.90 3.18
N ALA A 196 -1.14 26.57 3.14
CA ALA A 196 -0.03 25.64 3.40
C ALA A 196 1.14 25.87 2.42
N LYS A 197 0.86 25.98 1.11
CA LYS A 197 1.87 26.27 0.08
C LYS A 197 2.50 27.65 0.25
N GLU A 198 1.71 28.65 0.62
CA GLU A 198 2.19 30.01 0.87
C GLU A 198 3.20 30.05 2.04
N LEU A 199 2.86 29.39 3.16
CA LEU A 199 3.73 29.29 4.33
C LEU A 199 5.09 28.66 3.97
N VAL A 200 5.07 27.57 3.19
CA VAL A 200 6.31 26.94 2.68
C VAL A 200 7.13 27.90 1.82
N ARG A 201 6.49 28.64 0.90
CA ARG A 201 7.19 29.61 0.05
C ARG A 201 7.88 30.69 0.86
N ARG A 202 7.22 31.22 1.90
CA ARG A 202 7.85 32.20 2.81
C ARG A 202 9.10 31.66 3.50
N VAL A 203 9.08 30.39 3.93
CA VAL A 203 10.27 29.73 4.51
C VAL A 203 11.40 29.65 3.48
N LEU A 204 11.09 29.31 2.22
CA LEU A 204 12.07 29.27 1.14
C LEU A 204 12.67 30.65 0.86
N ASP A 205 11.83 31.69 0.79
CA ASP A 205 12.26 33.07 0.52
C ASP A 205 13.10 33.64 1.68
N SER A 206 12.72 33.38 2.93
CA SER A 206 13.44 33.84 4.13
C SER A 206 14.75 33.09 4.39
N GLY A 207 14.92 31.88 3.86
CA GLY A 207 16.19 31.15 3.86
C GLY A 207 17.13 31.52 2.70
N GLY A 208 16.66 32.36 1.77
CA GLY A 208 17.39 32.84 0.60
C GLY A 208 18.33 34.03 0.85
N ALA A 209 18.19 34.71 1.98
CA ALA A 209 19.13 35.76 2.42
C ALA A 209 20.38 35.18 3.12
#